data_AF-A0A8S4B9N0-F1
#
_entry.id   AF-A0A8S4B9N0-F1
#
_cell.length_a   1.000
_cell.length_b   1.000
_cell.length_c   1.000
_cell.angle_alpha   90.00
_cell.angle_beta   90.00
_cell.angle_gamma   90.00
#
_symmetry.space_group_name_H-M   'P 1'
#
loop_
_entity.id
_entity.type
_entity.pdbx_description
1 polymer ?
#
loop_
_entity_poly.entity_id
_entity_poly.type
_entity_poly.pdbx_seq_one_letter_code
_entity_poly.pdbx_strand_id
1 'polypeptide(L)'
;MFAVRVQFINGVSDSVLNQLLDKLLQHGAMINEEMQTAKKKPRAEKAPDVIDTVMRKGHESSKTLIEALREVDPYFSRELKLWLSRDWTMTTMTSPQSITSEEAAHLTGVASVSHQLSPLSLVEGQRITAEAGQNATLPCKTGKETEIIVVEWIRPDLDQKVVIFYRDGRSEPEGQHPSFRNRVDLQDRQMKDGDASLTLNNVTINDTATYECRVYQRSPLSGLELISTIHLEVSPPPPGTEERGGKEGGGKERGDKEGGEGPPTEPAEPTEPDETEMSPLSTSVQHLGTQTAASSPEIQLILNETFRS
;
A
#
# COMPACT_ATOMS: atom_id res chain seq x y z
N MET A 1 13.00 11.93 6.62
CA MET A 1 12.10 13.03 7.03
C MET A 1 10.98 13.25 6.01
N PHE A 2 11.21 13.81 4.81
CA PHE A 2 10.22 13.80 3.71
C PHE A 2 9.73 12.41 3.25
N ALA A 3 10.54 11.36 3.43
CA ALA A 3 10.25 10.03 2.89
C ALA A 3 8.95 9.41 3.43
N VAL A 4 8.69 9.46 4.75
CA VAL A 4 7.50 8.81 5.34
C VAL A 4 6.22 9.53 4.94
N ARG A 5 6.22 10.87 4.92
CA ARG A 5 5.07 11.67 4.45
C ARG A 5 4.75 11.38 2.99
N VAL A 6 5.76 11.38 2.12
CA VAL A 6 5.60 11.08 0.69
C VAL A 6 5.12 9.65 0.47
N GLN A 7 5.70 8.67 1.19
CA GLN A 7 5.26 7.28 1.13
C GLN A 7 3.81 7.13 1.60
N PHE A 8 3.43 7.80 2.70
CA PHE A 8 2.07 7.83 3.19
C PHE A 8 1.11 8.31 2.11
N ILE A 9 1.37 9.51 1.55
CA ILE A 9 0.52 10.14 0.52
C ILE A 9 0.36 9.22 -0.70
N ASN A 10 1.47 8.67 -1.19
CA ASN A 10 1.48 7.89 -2.43
C ASN A 10 0.96 6.45 -2.25
N GLY A 11 1.09 5.86 -1.06
CA GLY A 11 0.74 4.45 -0.85
C GLY A 11 -0.54 4.17 -0.06
N VAL A 12 -1.12 5.17 0.60
CA VAL A 12 -2.36 5.00 1.36
C VAL A 12 -3.58 5.04 0.43
N SER A 13 -4.35 3.96 0.34
CA SER A 13 -5.56 3.97 -0.47
C SER A 13 -6.71 4.75 0.19
N ASP A 14 -7.67 5.20 -0.62
CA ASP A 14 -8.76 6.07 -0.14
C ASP A 14 -9.62 5.42 0.95
N SER A 15 -9.89 4.11 0.86
CA SER A 15 -10.63 3.39 1.91
C SER A 15 -9.85 3.34 3.23
N VAL A 16 -8.53 3.14 3.17
CA VAL A 16 -7.68 3.19 4.37
C VAL A 16 -7.72 4.60 4.97
N LEU A 17 -7.65 5.66 4.15
CA LEU A 17 -7.82 7.04 4.64
C LEU A 17 -9.17 7.26 5.33
N ASN A 18 -10.26 6.75 4.76
CA ASN A 18 -11.58 6.91 5.36
C ASN A 18 -11.70 6.17 6.71
N GLN A 19 -11.14 4.96 6.80
CA GLN A 19 -11.08 4.20 8.06
C GLN A 19 -10.17 4.86 9.12
N LEU A 20 -9.04 5.42 8.69
CA LEU A 20 -8.15 6.19 9.56
C LEU A 20 -8.85 7.43 10.11
N LEU A 21 -9.54 8.19 9.26
CA LEU A 21 -10.31 9.37 9.66
C LEU A 21 -11.34 9.04 10.77
N ASP A 22 -12.02 7.90 10.67
CA ASP A 22 -12.95 7.44 11.70
C ASP A 22 -12.26 7.09 13.02
N LYS A 23 -11.12 6.37 12.96
CA LYS A 23 -10.33 6.03 14.15
C LYS A 23 -9.69 7.26 14.81
N LEU A 24 -9.20 8.21 14.01
CA LEU A 24 -8.61 9.45 14.52
C LEU A 24 -9.64 10.32 15.23
N LEU A 25 -10.88 10.36 14.73
CA LEU A 25 -11.98 11.01 15.43
C LEU A 25 -12.32 10.28 16.74
N GLN A 26 -12.43 8.95 16.69
CA GLN A 26 -12.76 8.13 17.85
C GLN A 26 -11.76 8.31 19.01
N HIS A 27 -10.47 8.44 18.70
CA HIS A 27 -9.40 8.59 19.68
C HIS A 27 -9.01 10.06 19.95
N GLY A 28 -9.78 11.02 19.43
CA GLY A 28 -9.58 12.46 19.70
C GLY A 28 -8.36 13.09 19.01
N ALA A 29 -7.73 12.40 18.06
CA ALA A 29 -6.62 12.93 17.27
C ALA A 29 -7.09 13.89 16.17
N MET A 30 -8.36 13.81 15.74
CA MET A 30 -9.00 14.78 14.84
C MET A 30 -10.39 15.13 15.39
N ILE A 31 -10.83 16.37 15.18
CA ILE A 31 -12.21 16.77 15.52
C ILE A 31 -13.16 16.45 14.37
N ASN A 32 -14.47 16.43 14.66
CA ASN A 32 -15.49 16.07 13.67
C ASN A 32 -15.45 16.97 12.42
N GLU A 33 -15.19 18.27 12.58
CA GLU A 33 -15.12 19.21 11.46
C GLU A 33 -13.93 18.92 10.52
N GLU A 34 -12.76 18.62 11.08
CA GLU A 34 -11.57 18.24 10.31
C GLU A 34 -11.83 16.94 9.54
N MET A 35 -12.42 15.94 10.20
CA MET A 35 -12.77 14.66 9.59
C MET A 35 -13.77 14.84 8.43
N GLN A 36 -14.86 15.58 8.65
CA GLN A 36 -15.89 15.80 7.63
C GLN A 36 -15.35 16.60 6.44
N THR A 37 -14.44 17.54 6.69
CA THR A 37 -13.76 18.31 5.64
C THR A 37 -12.85 17.42 4.82
N ALA A 38 -12.04 16.58 5.47
CA ALA A 38 -11.12 15.65 4.80
C ALA A 38 -11.87 14.58 3.99
N LYS A 39 -12.98 14.02 4.51
CA LYS A 39 -13.77 12.99 3.80
C LYS A 39 -14.32 13.45 2.44
N LYS A 40 -14.59 14.75 2.28
CA LYS A 40 -15.10 15.34 1.03
C LYS A 40 -14.03 15.53 -0.04
N LYS A 41 -12.75 15.54 0.33
CA LYS A 41 -11.63 15.77 -0.59
C LYS A 41 -11.33 14.52 -1.42
N PRO A 42 -10.82 14.67 -2.67
CA PRO A 42 -10.28 13.54 -3.42
C PRO A 42 -9.05 12.96 -2.69
N ARG A 43 -8.74 11.67 -2.90
CA ARG A 43 -7.61 10.97 -2.24
C ARG A 43 -6.29 11.75 -2.29
N ALA A 44 -5.97 12.34 -3.44
CA ALA A 44 -4.74 13.11 -3.66
C ALA A 44 -4.60 14.34 -2.75
N GLU A 45 -5.72 14.94 -2.35
CA GLU A 45 -5.75 16.08 -1.41
C GLU A 45 -6.03 15.63 0.03
N LYS A 46 -6.82 14.56 0.19
CA LYS A 46 -7.18 13.98 1.47
C LYS A 46 -5.96 13.44 2.20
N ALA A 47 -5.10 12.69 1.51
CA ALA A 47 -3.91 12.09 2.12
C ALA A 47 -2.97 13.13 2.75
N PRO A 48 -2.54 14.20 2.05
CA PRO A 48 -1.72 15.24 2.66
C PRO A 48 -2.46 16.00 3.77
N ASP A 49 -3.76 16.26 3.61
CA ASP A 49 -4.55 16.98 4.62
C ASP A 49 -4.64 16.22 5.95
N VAL A 50 -4.85 14.90 5.90
CA VAL A 50 -4.90 14.04 7.09
C VAL A 50 -3.55 14.03 7.81
N ILE A 51 -2.47 13.75 7.09
CA ILE A 51 -1.14 13.66 7.71
C ILE A 51 -0.69 15.02 8.25
N ASP A 52 -0.91 16.11 7.51
CA ASP A 52 -0.50 17.45 7.93
C ASP A 52 -1.32 17.95 9.13
N THR A 53 -2.60 17.62 9.21
CA THR A 53 -3.45 17.97 10.35
C THR A 53 -3.01 17.26 11.62
N VAL A 54 -2.76 15.95 11.52
CA VAL A 54 -2.26 15.15 12.65
C VAL A 54 -0.88 15.65 13.10
N MET A 55 0.02 15.92 12.15
CA MET A 55 1.36 16.45 12.43
C MET A 55 1.30 17.81 13.14
N ARG A 56 0.37 18.69 12.76
CA ARG A 56 0.20 20.02 13.38
C ARG A 56 -0.27 19.94 14.83
N LYS A 57 -1.08 18.94 15.18
CA LYS A 57 -1.58 18.71 16.55
C LYS A 57 -0.52 18.10 17.48
N GLY A 58 0.51 17.49 16.90
CA GLY A 58 1.69 17.06 17.63
C GLY A 58 1.76 15.55 17.90
N HIS A 59 2.60 15.20 18.87
CA HIS A 59 3.07 13.84 19.10
C HIS A 59 1.95 12.84 19.39
N GLU A 60 1.01 13.18 20.28
CA GLU A 60 -0.06 12.25 20.66
C GLU A 60 -0.97 11.92 19.47
N SER A 61 -1.36 12.92 18.68
CA SER A 61 -2.13 12.68 17.45
C SER A 61 -1.35 11.85 16.44
N SER A 62 -0.04 12.11 16.30
CA SER A 62 0.84 11.35 15.40
C SER A 62 0.97 9.89 15.83
N LYS A 63 1.10 9.65 17.14
CA LYS A 63 1.08 8.31 17.73
C LYS A 63 -0.25 7.60 17.45
N THR A 64 -1.38 8.29 17.65
CA THR A 64 -2.70 7.74 17.32
C THR A 64 -2.83 7.38 15.84
N LEU A 65 -2.29 8.19 14.92
CA LEU A 65 -2.28 7.85 13.49
C LEU A 65 -1.48 6.57 13.21
N ILE A 66 -0.31 6.41 13.83
CA ILE A 66 0.51 5.20 13.68
C ILE A 66 -0.23 3.97 14.24
N GLU A 67 -0.83 4.09 15.43
CA GLU A 67 -1.62 3.01 16.05
C GLU A 67 -2.82 2.63 15.19
N ALA A 68 -3.60 3.63 14.75
CA ALA A 68 -4.73 3.43 13.85
C ALA A 68 -4.30 2.79 12.52
N LEU A 69 -3.15 3.20 11.97
CA LEU A 69 -2.65 2.63 10.73
C LEU A 69 -2.18 1.19 10.88
N ARG A 70 -1.59 0.82 12.02
CA ARG A 70 -1.25 -0.58 12.32
C ARG A 70 -2.48 -1.48 12.39
N GLU A 71 -3.60 -0.93 12.85
CA GLU A 71 -4.85 -1.67 12.94
C GLU A 71 -5.58 -1.76 11.59
N VAL A 72 -5.70 -0.63 10.88
CA VAL A 72 -6.41 -0.57 9.59
C VAL A 72 -5.60 -1.26 8.51
N ASP A 73 -4.29 -1.02 8.50
CA ASP A 73 -3.40 -1.51 7.46
C ASP A 73 -2.02 -1.94 7.96
N PRO A 74 -1.91 -3.19 8.46
CA PRO A 74 -0.64 -3.71 8.92
C PRO A 74 0.44 -3.68 7.83
N TYR A 75 0.11 -4.01 6.57
CA TYR A 75 1.07 -4.04 5.46
C TYR A 75 1.63 -2.66 5.16
N PHE A 76 0.78 -1.65 5.09
CA PHE A 76 1.24 -0.32 4.77
C PHE A 76 1.96 0.34 5.93
N SER A 77 1.51 0.10 7.17
CA SER A 77 2.30 0.45 8.35
C SER A 77 3.69 -0.19 8.31
N ARG A 78 3.80 -1.38 7.72
CA ARG A 78 5.06 -2.09 7.54
C ARG A 78 5.97 -1.48 6.50
N GLU A 79 5.40 -1.15 5.35
CA GLU A 79 6.12 -0.50 4.27
C GLU A 79 6.67 0.87 4.67
N LEU A 80 5.91 1.62 5.48
CA LEU A 80 6.36 2.90 6.05
C LEU A 80 7.50 2.75 7.09
N LYS A 81 7.91 1.52 7.44
CA LYS A 81 8.98 1.21 8.41
C LYS A 81 8.81 1.92 9.76
N LEU A 82 7.56 2.08 10.21
CA LEU A 82 7.20 2.78 11.45
C LEU A 82 7.63 2.04 12.73
N TRP A 83 8.64 1.16 12.68
CA TRP A 83 9.17 0.39 13.81
C TRP A 83 10.69 0.43 13.96
N LEU A 84 11.43 1.24 13.20
CA LEU A 84 12.88 1.33 13.41
C LEU A 84 13.23 2.26 14.58
N SER A 85 12.70 1.95 15.76
CA SER A 85 13.41 2.17 17.01
C SER A 85 13.13 1.01 17.96
N ARG A 86 14.22 0.51 18.52
CA ARG A 86 14.43 -0.90 18.86
C ARG A 86 14.04 -1.22 20.30
N ASP A 87 13.17 -0.43 20.92
CA ASP A 87 12.96 -0.46 22.38
C ASP A 87 11.51 -0.62 22.83
N TRP A 88 10.65 -1.28 22.03
CA TRP A 88 9.29 -1.59 22.48
C TRP A 88 9.14 -2.96 23.17
N THR A 89 10.19 -3.80 23.22
CA THR A 89 10.09 -5.13 23.85
C THR A 89 10.90 -5.24 25.13
N MET A 90 10.34 -4.72 26.24
CA MET A 90 10.39 -5.31 27.60
C MET A 90 10.08 -4.24 28.66
N THR A 91 8.81 -3.97 28.96
CA THR A 91 8.46 -3.39 30.27
C THR A 91 7.12 -3.92 30.74
N THR A 92 7.05 -5.23 31.02
CA THR A 92 6.20 -5.78 32.08
C THR A 92 6.71 -7.17 32.44
N MET A 93 7.83 -7.27 33.17
CA MET A 93 8.03 -8.34 34.16
C MET A 93 9.00 -7.81 35.24
N THR A 94 8.43 -7.68 36.43
CA THR A 94 9.00 -7.82 37.77
C THR A 94 10.53 -7.82 37.90
N SER A 95 11.02 -6.83 38.66
CA SER A 95 12.34 -6.77 39.28
C SER A 95 12.84 -8.10 39.83
N PRO A 96 14.08 -8.51 39.51
CA PRO A 96 14.90 -9.30 40.41
C PRO A 96 16.00 -8.44 41.01
N GLN A 97 16.12 -8.51 42.33
CA GLN A 97 17.20 -7.89 43.09
C GLN A 97 18.58 -8.45 42.69
N SER A 98 19.56 -7.53 42.70
CA SER A 98 20.98 -7.70 43.04
C SER A 98 21.64 -9.06 42.77
N ILE A 99 22.56 -9.11 41.81
CA ILE A 99 23.63 -10.09 41.76
C ILE A 99 24.96 -9.33 41.80
N THR A 100 25.74 -9.62 42.85
CA THR A 100 27.08 -9.10 43.12
C THR A 100 28.11 -9.71 42.19
N SER A 101 29.22 -9.00 42.01
CA SER A 101 30.38 -9.40 41.22
C SER A 101 31.17 -10.52 41.89
N GLU A 102 30.90 -11.78 41.55
CA GLU A 102 31.84 -12.90 41.65
C GLU A 102 31.17 -14.17 41.10
N GLU A 103 31.53 -14.58 39.88
CA GLU A 103 31.63 -15.98 39.40
C GLU A 103 31.80 -16.03 37.88
N ALA A 104 32.81 -15.30 37.39
CA ALA A 104 33.38 -15.55 36.07
C ALA A 104 34.44 -16.64 36.20
N ALA A 105 34.07 -17.92 36.11
CA ALA A 105 34.95 -19.01 35.68
C ALA A 105 34.23 -20.35 35.77
N HIS A 106 33.67 -20.80 34.65
CA HIS A 106 33.74 -22.17 34.12
C HIS A 106 32.57 -22.33 33.16
N LEU A 107 32.89 -22.53 31.89
CA LEU A 107 32.33 -23.56 31.01
C LEU A 107 33.00 -23.36 29.64
N THR A 108 34.21 -23.92 29.52
CA THR A 108 34.83 -24.20 28.23
C THR A 108 34.00 -25.24 27.50
N GLY A 109 33.37 -24.85 26.40
CA GLY A 109 32.59 -25.76 25.56
C GLY A 109 32.04 -25.08 24.32
N VAL A 110 32.90 -24.62 23.42
CA VAL A 110 32.47 -24.21 22.07
C VAL A 110 32.18 -25.45 21.24
N ALA A 111 30.92 -25.88 21.21
CA ALA A 111 30.45 -26.76 20.14
C ALA A 111 30.38 -25.91 18.85
N SER A 112 31.16 -26.31 17.84
CA SER A 112 31.08 -25.75 16.50
C SER A 112 29.66 -25.96 15.97
N VAL A 113 28.84 -24.91 15.99
CA VAL A 113 27.57 -24.90 15.26
C VAL A 113 27.95 -24.73 13.80
N SER A 114 28.08 -25.85 13.09
CA SER A 114 27.94 -25.84 11.64
C SER A 114 26.54 -25.33 11.35
N HIS A 115 26.41 -24.03 11.04
CA HIS A 115 25.25 -23.50 10.35
C HIS A 115 25.23 -24.18 8.99
N GLN A 116 24.51 -25.30 8.93
CA GLN A 116 24.11 -25.92 7.69
C GLN A 116 23.25 -24.87 7.00
N LEU A 117 23.85 -24.13 6.06
CA LEU A 117 23.12 -23.24 5.18
C LEU A 117 22.14 -24.14 4.43
N SER A 118 20.88 -24.08 4.82
CA SER A 118 19.78 -24.61 4.02
C SER A 118 19.94 -24.04 2.61
N PRO A 119 19.90 -24.87 1.56
CA PRO A 119 19.95 -24.33 0.21
C PRO A 119 18.81 -23.32 0.07
N LEU A 120 19.12 -22.15 -0.47
CA LEU A 120 18.10 -21.23 -0.98
C LEU A 120 17.20 -22.07 -1.87
N SER A 121 15.94 -22.24 -1.48
CA SER A 121 14.93 -22.87 -2.32
C SER A 121 14.90 -22.09 -3.62
N LEU A 122 15.55 -22.61 -4.66
CA LEU A 122 15.40 -22.12 -6.02
C LEU A 122 13.92 -22.34 -6.32
N VAL A 123 13.12 -21.27 -6.33
CA VAL A 123 11.74 -21.33 -6.79
C VAL A 123 11.84 -21.73 -8.26
N GLU A 124 11.72 -23.02 -8.55
CA GLU A 124 11.81 -23.55 -9.90
C GLU A 124 10.62 -22.99 -10.68
N GLY A 125 10.89 -22.10 -11.62
CA GLY A 125 9.85 -21.36 -12.32
C GLY A 125 8.94 -22.31 -13.11
N GLN A 126 7.63 -22.27 -12.84
CA GLN A 126 6.66 -23.11 -13.53
C GLN A 126 6.34 -22.55 -14.92
N ARG A 127 6.32 -23.40 -15.95
CA ARG A 127 5.91 -23.01 -17.32
C ARG A 127 4.43 -23.31 -17.55
N ILE A 128 3.70 -22.36 -18.13
CA ILE A 128 2.29 -22.48 -18.52
C ILE A 128 2.15 -22.04 -19.96
N THR A 129 1.36 -22.77 -20.75
CA THR A 129 1.07 -22.46 -22.14
C THR A 129 -0.41 -22.11 -22.31
N ALA A 130 -0.71 -21.13 -23.16
CA ALA A 130 -2.08 -20.79 -23.54
C ALA A 130 -2.15 -20.38 -25.03
N GLU A 131 -3.32 -20.50 -25.64
CA GLU A 131 -3.54 -19.96 -26.98
C GLU A 131 -4.06 -18.53 -26.90
N ALA A 132 -3.67 -17.68 -27.83
CA ALA A 132 -4.18 -16.31 -27.91
C ALA A 132 -5.72 -16.31 -28.01
N GLY A 133 -6.36 -15.47 -27.20
CA GLY A 133 -7.82 -15.42 -27.05
C GLY A 133 -8.36 -16.17 -25.83
N GLN A 134 -7.59 -17.08 -25.24
CA GLN A 134 -8.01 -17.86 -24.07
C GLN A 134 -7.77 -17.11 -22.74
N ASN A 135 -8.30 -17.67 -21.65
CA ASN A 135 -7.94 -17.25 -20.31
C ASN A 135 -6.81 -18.15 -19.80
N ALA A 136 -5.80 -17.56 -19.16
CA ALA A 136 -4.73 -18.28 -18.48
C ALA A 136 -4.86 -18.11 -16.97
N THR A 137 -4.63 -19.19 -16.23
CA THR A 137 -4.55 -19.17 -14.77
C THR A 137 -3.09 -19.33 -14.36
N LEU A 138 -2.57 -18.34 -13.62
CA LEU A 138 -1.23 -18.37 -13.06
C LEU A 138 -1.31 -18.79 -11.58
N PRO A 139 -0.83 -19.99 -11.21
CA PRO A 139 -0.99 -20.51 -9.87
C PRO A 139 -0.06 -19.80 -8.88
N CYS A 140 -0.60 -19.53 -7.69
CA CYS A 140 0.17 -19.03 -6.56
C CYS A 140 -0.45 -19.51 -5.25
N LYS A 141 0.24 -20.43 -4.57
CA LYS A 141 -0.23 -20.99 -3.30
C LYS A 141 0.89 -20.93 -2.27
N THR A 142 0.60 -20.39 -1.10
CA THR A 142 1.60 -20.22 -0.03
C THR A 142 1.93 -21.53 0.69
N GLY A 143 1.07 -22.54 0.58
CA GLY A 143 1.17 -23.80 1.33
C GLY A 143 1.02 -23.65 2.84
N LYS A 144 0.70 -22.46 3.32
CA LYS A 144 0.50 -22.11 4.74
C LYS A 144 -0.94 -21.67 4.92
N GLU A 145 -1.60 -22.19 5.95
CA GLU A 145 -2.95 -21.76 6.34
C GLU A 145 -2.88 -20.44 7.12
N THR A 146 -2.42 -19.39 6.44
CA THR A 146 -2.34 -18.04 7.00
C THR A 146 -3.07 -17.07 6.10
N GLU A 147 -3.77 -16.12 6.71
CA GLU A 147 -4.52 -15.09 6.01
C GLU A 147 -3.58 -14.22 5.16
N ILE A 148 -3.85 -14.20 3.85
CA ILE A 148 -3.19 -13.28 2.90
C ILE A 148 -3.90 -11.94 2.98
N ILE A 149 -3.15 -10.88 3.29
CA ILE A 149 -3.67 -9.51 3.37
C ILE A 149 -3.43 -8.75 2.05
N VAL A 150 -2.30 -9.01 1.39
CA VAL A 150 -1.93 -8.36 0.14
C VAL A 150 -1.45 -9.40 -0.86
N VAL A 151 -1.87 -9.24 -2.12
CA VAL A 151 -1.32 -9.96 -3.27
C VAL A 151 -0.81 -8.93 -4.26
N GLU A 152 0.44 -9.09 -4.67
CA GLU A 152 1.04 -8.35 -5.74
C GLU A 152 1.51 -9.35 -6.80
N TRP A 153 0.89 -9.28 -7.98
CA TRP A 153 1.45 -9.92 -9.17
C TRP A 153 2.21 -8.88 -9.97
N ILE A 154 3.45 -9.21 -10.32
CA ILE A 154 4.28 -8.35 -11.16
C ILE A 154 4.78 -9.08 -12.40
N ARG A 155 5.06 -8.29 -13.43
CA ARG A 155 5.81 -8.69 -14.62
C ARG A 155 7.13 -7.91 -14.61
N PRO A 156 8.26 -8.52 -14.19
CA PRO A 156 9.48 -7.78 -13.87
C PRO A 156 10.15 -7.04 -15.05
N ASP A 157 9.87 -7.45 -16.29
CA ASP A 157 10.43 -6.87 -17.51
C ASP A 157 9.77 -5.55 -17.95
N LEU A 158 8.65 -5.15 -17.35
CA LEU A 158 7.98 -3.89 -17.65
C LEU A 158 8.52 -2.75 -16.77
N ASP A 159 8.45 -1.51 -17.26
CA ASP A 159 8.74 -0.32 -16.45
C ASP A 159 7.71 -0.18 -15.33
N GLN A 160 6.43 -0.30 -15.69
CA GLN A 160 5.33 -0.39 -14.74
C GLN A 160 5.00 -1.87 -14.53
N LYS A 161 5.60 -2.44 -13.49
CA LYS A 161 5.65 -3.90 -13.26
C LYS A 161 4.33 -4.50 -12.77
N VAL A 162 3.46 -3.71 -12.16
CA VAL A 162 2.27 -4.21 -11.46
C VAL A 162 1.23 -4.73 -12.46
N VAL A 163 0.95 -6.03 -12.37
CA VAL A 163 -0.12 -6.71 -13.11
C VAL A 163 -1.43 -6.57 -12.35
N ILE A 164 -1.44 -6.90 -11.06
CA ILE A 164 -2.52 -6.61 -10.12
C ILE A 164 -1.93 -6.38 -8.74
N PHE A 165 -2.47 -5.40 -8.01
CA PHE A 165 -2.22 -5.19 -6.60
C PHE A 165 -3.56 -5.27 -5.87
N TYR A 166 -3.72 -6.25 -4.99
CA TYR A 166 -4.95 -6.54 -4.30
C TYR A 166 -4.74 -6.43 -2.78
N ARG A 167 -5.54 -5.58 -2.13
CA ARG A 167 -5.45 -5.24 -0.71
C ARG A 167 -6.82 -4.79 -0.22
N ASP A 168 -7.15 -5.08 1.04
CA ASP A 168 -8.43 -4.73 1.67
C ASP A 168 -9.67 -5.17 0.88
N GLY A 169 -9.63 -6.37 0.29
CA GLY A 169 -10.75 -6.91 -0.47
C GLY A 169 -11.04 -6.20 -1.80
N ARG A 170 -10.11 -5.39 -2.32
CA ARG A 170 -10.24 -4.70 -3.61
C ARG A 170 -8.93 -4.71 -4.40
N SER A 171 -9.07 -4.59 -5.71
CA SER A 171 -7.95 -4.28 -6.60
C SER A 171 -7.67 -2.78 -6.56
N GLU A 172 -6.40 -2.39 -6.44
CA GLU A 172 -5.98 -0.99 -6.53
C GLU A 172 -5.53 -0.69 -7.97
N PRO A 173 -6.25 0.16 -8.72
CA PRO A 173 -5.94 0.43 -10.12
C PRO A 173 -4.75 1.39 -10.30
N GLU A 174 -4.34 2.06 -9.23
CA GLU A 174 -3.23 3.01 -9.25
C GLU A 174 -1.90 2.26 -9.38
N GLY A 175 -1.08 2.65 -10.35
CA GLY A 175 0.17 1.94 -10.64
C GLY A 175 0.02 0.65 -11.46
N GLN A 176 -1.21 0.17 -11.70
CA GLN A 176 -1.46 -1.00 -12.56
C GLN A 176 -1.10 -0.71 -14.02
N HIS A 177 -0.32 -1.60 -14.63
CA HIS A 177 0.08 -1.47 -16.02
C HIS A 177 -1.13 -1.50 -16.97
N PRO A 178 -1.23 -0.58 -17.96
CA PRO A 178 -2.41 -0.42 -18.79
C PRO A 178 -2.86 -1.69 -19.53
N SER A 179 -1.93 -2.55 -19.96
CA SER A 179 -2.26 -3.77 -20.71
C SER A 179 -3.02 -4.82 -19.91
N PHE A 180 -3.04 -4.74 -18.57
CA PHE A 180 -3.72 -5.69 -17.71
C PHE A 180 -5.05 -5.16 -17.15
N ARG A 181 -5.33 -3.87 -17.33
CA ARG A 181 -6.59 -3.27 -16.87
C ARG A 181 -7.78 -3.99 -17.48
N ASN A 182 -8.76 -4.32 -16.63
CA ASN A 182 -9.98 -5.07 -17.00
C ASN A 182 -9.72 -6.48 -17.57
N ARG A 183 -8.49 -6.99 -17.49
CA ARG A 183 -8.14 -8.33 -17.97
C ARG A 183 -7.72 -9.27 -16.86
N VAL A 184 -7.41 -8.78 -15.67
CA VAL A 184 -6.92 -9.62 -14.56
C VAL A 184 -7.83 -9.58 -13.34
N ASP A 185 -7.94 -10.72 -12.66
CA ASP A 185 -8.59 -10.84 -11.36
C ASP A 185 -8.01 -12.04 -10.58
N LEU A 186 -8.12 -12.01 -9.24
CA LEU A 186 -7.78 -13.18 -8.44
C LEU A 186 -8.81 -14.30 -8.67
N GLN A 187 -8.35 -15.54 -8.74
CA GLN A 187 -9.21 -16.71 -8.90
C GLN A 187 -10.17 -16.86 -7.70
N ASP A 188 -9.66 -16.67 -6.48
CA ASP A 188 -10.48 -16.53 -5.28
C ASP A 188 -10.11 -15.23 -4.55
N ARG A 189 -11.02 -14.26 -4.55
CA ARG A 189 -10.86 -12.99 -3.85
C ARG A 189 -10.86 -13.10 -2.32
N GLN A 190 -11.36 -14.22 -1.78
CA GLN A 190 -11.23 -14.56 -0.36
C GLN A 190 -9.87 -15.21 -0.05
N MET A 191 -9.13 -15.64 -1.08
CA MET A 191 -7.83 -16.30 -0.98
C MET A 191 -7.81 -17.44 0.03
N LYS A 192 -8.88 -18.26 0.03
CA LYS A 192 -9.00 -19.41 0.92
C LYS A 192 -7.83 -20.36 0.70
N ASP A 193 -7.43 -21.05 1.76
CA ASP A 193 -6.34 -22.03 1.74
C ASP A 193 -4.99 -21.45 1.24
N GLY A 194 -4.82 -20.13 1.31
CA GLY A 194 -3.61 -19.43 0.85
C GLY A 194 -3.46 -19.40 -0.67
N ASP A 195 -4.57 -19.43 -1.42
CA ASP A 195 -4.59 -19.38 -2.88
C ASP A 195 -4.69 -17.94 -3.40
N ALA A 196 -3.60 -17.44 -3.97
CA ALA A 196 -3.48 -16.11 -4.59
C ALA A 196 -3.36 -16.19 -6.12
N SER A 197 -3.85 -17.28 -6.73
CA SER A 197 -3.77 -17.51 -8.17
C SER A 197 -4.46 -16.40 -8.98
N LEU A 198 -3.85 -16.01 -10.10
CA LEU A 198 -4.34 -14.96 -10.99
C LEU A 198 -5.03 -15.55 -12.21
N THR A 199 -6.15 -14.99 -12.61
CA THR A 199 -6.74 -15.24 -13.94
C THR A 199 -6.45 -14.05 -14.85
N LEU A 200 -5.76 -14.30 -15.96
CA LEU A 200 -5.53 -13.34 -17.05
C LEU A 200 -6.43 -13.68 -18.24
N ASN A 201 -7.35 -12.79 -18.55
CA ASN A 201 -8.37 -12.99 -19.57
C ASN A 201 -7.91 -12.55 -20.96
N ASN A 202 -8.37 -13.29 -21.98
CA ASN A 202 -8.13 -12.99 -23.39
C ASN A 202 -6.64 -12.73 -23.68
N VAL A 203 -5.78 -13.72 -23.40
CA VAL A 203 -4.32 -13.61 -23.54
C VAL A 203 -3.92 -13.33 -24.97
N THR A 204 -2.80 -12.63 -25.14
CA THR A 204 -2.22 -12.24 -26.41
C THR A 204 -0.75 -12.68 -26.44
N ILE A 205 -0.14 -12.72 -27.62
CA ILE A 205 1.28 -13.08 -27.76
C ILE A 205 2.17 -12.15 -26.90
N ASN A 206 1.77 -10.88 -26.72
CA ASN A 206 2.47 -9.89 -25.90
C ASN A 206 2.44 -10.21 -24.40
N ASP A 207 1.54 -11.08 -23.94
CA ASP A 207 1.48 -11.53 -22.55
C ASP A 207 2.48 -12.67 -22.27
N THR A 208 3.21 -13.17 -23.28
CA THR A 208 4.31 -14.11 -23.09
C THR A 208 5.43 -13.47 -22.29
N ALA A 209 5.62 -13.92 -21.05
CA ALA A 209 6.57 -13.33 -20.11
C ALA A 209 6.75 -14.18 -18.86
N THR A 210 7.65 -13.72 -17.99
CA THR A 210 7.76 -14.22 -16.62
C THR A 210 6.97 -13.31 -15.68
N TYR A 211 6.17 -13.93 -14.82
CA TYR A 211 5.31 -13.30 -13.82
C TYR A 211 5.75 -13.76 -12.43
N GLU A 212 5.72 -12.86 -11.45
CA GLU A 212 6.03 -13.17 -10.06
C GLU A 212 4.81 -12.89 -9.18
N CYS A 213 4.45 -13.88 -8.37
CA CYS A 213 3.45 -13.72 -7.31
C CYS A 213 4.14 -13.41 -6.00
N ARG A 214 3.79 -12.28 -5.40
CA ARG A 214 4.27 -11.88 -4.08
C ARG A 214 3.09 -11.67 -3.15
N VAL A 215 3.18 -12.19 -1.94
CA VAL A 215 2.08 -12.11 -0.97
C VAL A 215 2.56 -11.56 0.35
N TYR A 216 1.67 -10.84 1.03
CA TYR A 216 1.85 -10.43 2.40
C TYR A 216 0.88 -11.20 3.29
N GLN A 217 1.42 -12.06 4.15
CA GLN A 217 0.64 -12.85 5.10
C GLN A 217 0.56 -12.13 6.45
N ARG A 218 -0.58 -12.24 7.16
CA ARG A 218 -0.78 -11.68 8.51
C ARG A 218 0.06 -12.45 9.53
N SER A 219 1.35 -12.16 9.58
CA SER A 219 2.30 -12.75 10.54
C SER A 219 3.22 -11.68 11.14
N PRO A 220 3.59 -11.79 12.43
CA PRO A 220 4.42 -10.79 13.12
C PRO A 220 5.77 -10.51 12.47
N LEU A 221 6.30 -11.46 11.69
CA LEU A 221 7.64 -11.42 11.11
C LEU A 221 7.66 -11.41 9.58
N SER A 222 6.49 -11.49 8.92
CA SER A 222 6.43 -11.67 7.47
C SER A 222 6.49 -10.32 6.74
N GLY A 223 7.37 -10.25 5.75
CA GLY A 223 7.38 -9.22 4.69
C GLY A 223 6.60 -9.68 3.47
N LEU A 224 6.66 -8.91 2.39
CA LEU A 224 6.16 -9.35 1.08
C LEU A 224 7.06 -10.50 0.58
N GLU A 225 6.51 -11.72 0.50
CA GLU A 225 7.22 -12.96 0.18
C GLU A 225 6.98 -13.35 -1.29
N LEU A 226 8.03 -13.65 -2.05
CA LEU A 226 7.91 -14.25 -3.39
C LEU A 226 7.47 -15.70 -3.24
N ILE A 227 6.29 -16.04 -3.76
CA ILE A 227 5.68 -17.37 -3.62
C ILE A 227 5.90 -18.20 -4.87
N SER A 228 5.67 -17.64 -6.05
CA SER A 228 5.82 -18.34 -7.32
C SER A 228 6.40 -17.44 -8.40
N THR A 229 7.15 -18.06 -9.31
CA THR A 229 7.62 -17.46 -10.57
C THR A 229 7.05 -18.30 -11.70
N ILE A 230 6.24 -17.70 -12.57
CA ILE A 230 5.51 -18.39 -13.63
C ILE A 230 5.94 -17.83 -14.98
N HIS A 231 6.37 -18.69 -15.89
CA HIS A 231 6.61 -18.32 -17.28
C HIS A 231 5.40 -18.70 -18.13
N LEU A 232 4.66 -17.69 -18.60
CA LEU A 232 3.55 -17.86 -19.52
C LEU A 232 4.06 -17.79 -20.97
N GLU A 233 3.72 -18.78 -21.77
CA GLU A 233 3.98 -18.83 -23.21
C GLU A 233 2.66 -18.83 -23.98
N VAL A 234 2.44 -17.82 -24.82
CA VAL A 234 1.20 -17.69 -25.60
C VAL A 234 1.46 -17.99 -27.07
N SER A 235 0.83 -19.04 -27.59
CA SER A 235 0.90 -19.39 -29.01
C SER A 235 -0.13 -18.59 -29.84
N PRO A 236 0.17 -18.30 -31.13
CA PRO A 236 -0.83 -17.74 -32.03
C PRO A 236 -2.01 -18.71 -32.20
N PRO A 237 -3.22 -18.19 -32.49
CA PRO A 237 -4.37 -19.05 -32.71
C PRO A 237 -4.13 -19.89 -33.97
N PRO A 238 -4.67 -21.12 -34.03
CA PRO A 238 -4.58 -21.94 -35.24
C PRO A 238 -5.14 -21.17 -36.45
N PRO A 239 -4.46 -21.17 -37.60
CA PRO A 239 -5.01 -20.57 -38.81
C PRO A 239 -6.28 -21.33 -39.23
N GLY A 240 -7.45 -20.72 -39.00
CA GLY A 240 -8.72 -21.08 -39.61
C GLY A 240 -9.67 -21.94 -38.77
N THR A 241 -10.49 -21.28 -37.94
CA THR A 241 -11.94 -21.45 -38.07
C THR A 241 -12.50 -20.09 -38.39
N GLU A 242 -12.56 -19.77 -39.69
CA GLU A 242 -13.48 -18.74 -40.16
C GLU A 242 -14.87 -19.14 -39.64
N GLU A 243 -15.41 -18.39 -38.69
CA GLU A 243 -16.82 -18.47 -38.37
C GLU A 243 -17.55 -17.98 -39.62
N ARG A 244 -17.93 -18.96 -40.44
CA ARG A 244 -18.61 -18.81 -41.72
C ARG A 244 -19.78 -17.84 -41.54
N GLY A 245 -19.63 -16.66 -42.12
CA GLY A 245 -20.65 -15.62 -42.12
C GLY A 245 -22.02 -16.16 -42.56
N GLY A 246 -23.01 -15.99 -41.70
CA GLY A 246 -24.42 -15.96 -42.06
C GLY A 246 -24.80 -14.52 -42.42
N LYS A 247 -25.17 -14.30 -43.68
CA LYS A 247 -25.70 -13.05 -44.23
C LYS A 247 -27.24 -13.06 -44.16
N GLU A 248 -27.81 -11.86 -44.27
CA GLU A 248 -29.23 -11.46 -44.51
C GLU A 248 -30.07 -11.11 -43.27
N GLY A 249 -30.76 -9.97 -43.17
CA GLY A 249 -31.06 -8.85 -44.09
C GLY A 249 -31.13 -7.52 -43.30
N GLY A 250 -31.35 -6.33 -43.84
CA GLY A 250 -32.01 -5.93 -45.07
C GLY A 250 -33.06 -4.83 -44.75
N GLY A 251 -32.67 -3.55 -44.78
CA GLY A 251 -33.53 -2.35 -44.76
C GLY A 251 -34.06 -1.91 -43.38
N LYS A 252 -34.28 -0.63 -43.05
CA LYS A 252 -34.60 0.56 -43.88
C LYS A 252 -34.22 1.88 -43.18
N GLU A 253 -34.04 2.93 -43.98
CA GLU A 253 -33.74 4.32 -43.63
C GLU A 253 -34.76 5.01 -42.68
N ARG A 254 -34.29 6.02 -41.95
CA ARG A 254 -34.87 7.38 -41.89
C ARG A 254 -33.84 8.32 -41.27
N GLY A 255 -33.47 9.35 -42.02
CA GLY A 255 -32.60 10.43 -41.54
C GLY A 255 -33.39 11.55 -40.88
N ASP A 256 -32.65 12.45 -40.25
CA ASP A 256 -32.95 13.88 -40.13
C ASP A 256 -31.63 14.66 -39.99
N LYS A 257 -31.53 15.78 -40.73
CA LYS A 257 -30.52 16.84 -40.62
C LYS A 257 -30.86 17.72 -39.39
N GLU A 258 -29.96 18.49 -38.77
CA GLU A 258 -29.48 19.82 -39.20
C GLU A 258 -28.54 20.38 -38.10
N GLY A 259 -27.38 20.95 -38.43
CA GLY A 259 -27.06 22.40 -38.23
C GLY A 259 -25.97 22.55 -37.15
N GLY A 260 -24.76 23.06 -37.42
CA GLY A 260 -24.38 24.49 -37.45
C GLY A 260 -24.37 25.08 -36.03
N GLU A 261 -23.36 25.74 -35.45
CA GLU A 261 -22.22 26.55 -35.90
C GLU A 261 -21.17 26.63 -34.76
N GLY A 262 -19.99 27.19 -35.07
CA GLY A 262 -18.77 27.19 -34.26
C GLY A 262 -18.71 28.14 -33.03
N PRO A 263 -17.48 28.32 -32.48
CA PRO A 263 -17.23 28.80 -31.13
C PRO A 263 -17.11 30.32 -31.05
N PRO A 264 -17.09 30.90 -29.85
CA PRO A 264 -15.98 31.83 -29.59
C PRO A 264 -15.47 31.89 -28.13
N THR A 265 -14.13 31.94 -28.05
CA THR A 265 -13.28 32.89 -27.29
C THR A 265 -13.37 33.02 -25.77
N GLU A 266 -12.24 32.67 -25.15
CA GLU A 266 -11.60 33.36 -24.00
C GLU A 266 -11.60 34.89 -24.16
N PRO A 267 -11.69 35.66 -23.06
CA PRO A 267 -10.52 36.46 -22.74
C PRO A 267 -10.22 36.64 -21.24
N ALA A 268 -8.91 36.70 -20.97
CA ALA A 268 -8.21 37.68 -20.14
C ALA A 268 -8.49 37.77 -18.63
N GLU A 269 -7.48 37.31 -17.89
CA GLU A 269 -6.96 37.91 -16.66
C GLU A 269 -6.86 39.44 -16.76
N PRO A 270 -7.09 40.18 -15.65
CA PRO A 270 -5.99 41.03 -15.21
C PRO A 270 -5.86 41.18 -13.68
N THR A 271 -4.59 41.14 -13.26
CA THR A 271 -3.92 42.05 -12.32
C THR A 271 -4.35 42.07 -10.85
N GLU A 272 -3.39 41.65 -10.02
CA GLU A 272 -3.19 42.15 -8.65
C GLU A 272 -3.11 43.69 -8.61
N PRO A 273 -3.37 44.28 -7.42
CA PRO A 273 -2.21 44.93 -6.82
C PRO A 273 -2.14 44.86 -5.28
N ASP A 274 -0.89 44.92 -4.87
CA ASP A 274 -0.30 45.76 -3.83
C ASP A 274 -0.11 45.20 -2.41
N GLU A 275 1.17 45.21 -2.08
CA GLU A 275 1.77 45.01 -0.78
C GLU A 275 1.46 46.22 0.11
N THR A 276 1.17 45.98 1.39
CA THR A 276 1.65 46.92 2.43
C THR A 276 1.90 46.19 3.74
N GLU A 277 3.17 46.23 4.14
CA GLU A 277 3.67 45.95 5.49
C GLU A 277 2.96 46.78 6.58
N MET A 278 2.80 46.24 7.80
CA MET A 278 3.78 46.37 8.89
C MET A 278 3.11 46.09 10.26
N SER A 279 3.83 45.28 11.05
CA SER A 279 3.63 44.74 12.41
C SER A 279 3.45 45.81 13.54
N PRO A 280 3.62 45.45 14.84
CA PRO A 280 2.95 44.45 15.68
C PRO A 280 2.39 45.08 16.98
N LEU A 281 1.62 44.34 17.80
CA LEU A 281 1.60 44.59 19.24
C LEU A 281 1.54 43.30 20.07
N SER A 282 2.49 43.25 21.00
CA SER A 282 2.69 42.29 22.07
C SER A 282 1.54 42.27 23.07
N THR A 283 1.21 41.10 23.62
CA THR A 283 0.97 40.97 25.07
C THR A 283 1.27 39.54 25.51
N SER A 284 2.30 39.38 26.34
CA SER A 284 2.57 38.19 27.12
C SER A 284 1.59 38.07 28.28
N VAL A 285 1.09 36.86 28.55
CA VAL A 285 0.66 36.46 29.89
C VAL A 285 1.24 35.08 30.17
N GLN A 286 2.14 35.04 31.15
CA GLN A 286 2.59 33.81 31.81
C GLN A 286 1.55 33.42 32.86
N HIS A 287 1.30 32.12 33.03
CA HIS A 287 1.11 31.52 34.36
C HIS A 287 1.41 30.01 34.34
N LEU A 288 2.14 29.59 35.39
CA LEU A 288 2.41 28.22 35.85
C LEU A 288 1.09 27.43 35.99
N GLY A 289 0.99 26.11 35.89
CA GLY A 289 1.95 25.03 35.82
C GLY A 289 1.27 23.79 36.40
N THR A 290 1.49 22.61 35.82
CA THR A 290 1.34 21.32 36.53
C THR A 290 2.18 20.28 35.79
N GLN A 291 3.26 19.89 36.45
CA GLN A 291 4.12 18.77 36.10
C GLN A 291 3.39 17.48 36.47
N THR A 292 3.25 16.55 35.53
CA THR A 292 3.03 15.15 35.85
C THR A 292 3.70 14.25 34.83
N ALA A 293 4.60 13.43 35.36
CA ALA A 293 5.20 12.22 34.79
C ALA A 293 5.89 12.35 33.42
N ALA A 294 7.20 12.64 33.48
CA ALA A 294 8.13 12.49 32.37
C ALA A 294 8.17 11.03 31.88
N SER A 295 7.76 10.81 30.63
CA SER A 295 8.25 9.68 29.83
C SER A 295 9.62 10.05 29.24
N SER A 296 10.51 9.05 29.17
CA SER A 296 11.94 9.19 28.86
C SER A 296 12.23 10.09 27.63
N PRO A 297 13.23 10.99 27.69
CA PRO A 297 13.58 11.90 26.59
C PRO A 297 13.99 11.22 25.28
N GLU A 298 14.22 9.90 25.28
CA GLU A 298 14.58 9.12 24.08
C GLU A 298 13.37 8.81 23.16
N ILE A 299 12.16 8.65 23.71
CA ILE A 299 10.94 8.40 22.91
C ILE A 299 10.51 9.66 22.13
N GLN A 300 10.74 10.83 22.72
CA GLN A 300 10.50 12.14 22.10
C GLN A 300 11.41 12.39 20.89
N LEU A 301 12.58 11.75 20.82
CA LEU A 301 13.52 11.90 19.71
C LEU A 301 13.07 11.11 18.49
N ILE A 302 12.60 9.88 18.68
CA ILE A 302 12.18 8.96 17.61
C ILE A 302 10.92 9.44 16.89
N LEU A 303 9.94 9.94 17.67
CA LEU A 303 8.69 10.45 17.12
C LEU A 303 8.82 11.86 16.53
N ASN A 304 9.75 12.68 17.05
CA ASN A 304 10.17 13.90 16.35
C ASN A 304 10.94 13.58 15.06
N GLU A 305 11.91 12.65 15.04
CA GLU A 305 12.72 12.42 13.85
C GLU A 305 11.96 11.72 12.70
N THR A 306 10.96 10.89 13.03
CA THR A 306 10.14 10.21 12.02
C THR A 306 9.20 11.18 11.28
N PHE A 307 8.77 12.28 11.94
CA PHE A 307 7.74 13.19 11.41
C PHE A 307 8.11 14.69 11.42
N ARG A 308 9.30 15.12 11.84
CA ARG A 308 9.67 16.55 11.96
C ARG A 308 10.88 16.96 11.11
N SER A 309 10.71 17.09 9.80
CA SER A 309 11.20 18.14 8.86
C SER A 309 11.05 17.70 7.40
#